data_AF-T0ZZ71-F1
#
_entry.id   AF-T0ZZ71-F1
#
_cell.length_a   1.000
_cell.length_b   1.000
_cell.length_c   1.000
_cell.angle_alpha   90.00
_cell.angle_beta   90.00
_cell.angle_gamma   90.00
#
_symmetry.space_group_name_H-M   'P 1'
#
loop_
_entity.id
_entity.type
_entity.pdbx_description
1 polymer ?
#
loop_
_entity_poly.entity_id
_entity_poly.type
_entity_poly.pdbx_seq_one_letter_code
_entity_poly.pdbx_strand_id
1 'polypeptide(L)'
;MTTYRVGGRARVLVSASSVSDLNELMPLIEATHLPLVVIGNGSNLLVAEGEHPIVALHLVGDFTDLHWRREEDAVLVEAGAGVDLPVAARRLAHAGVSGFEWAVGVPGTIGGAVAMNAGGHGSDMATSVRTVTLWRGGLAVVDATALGFAYRTSSLAPGDVVTAVTLRL
;
A
#
# COMPACT_ATOMS: atom_id res chain seq x y z
N MET A 1 8.66 11.23 8.79
CA MET A 1 8.29 9.98 8.10
C MET A 1 8.60 9.99 6.60
N THR A 2 9.18 11.07 6.04
CA THR A 2 9.56 11.13 4.63
C THR A 2 11.02 10.73 4.45
N THR A 3 11.35 10.11 3.30
CA THR A 3 12.74 9.72 3.01
C THR A 3 13.63 10.94 2.80
N TYR A 4 13.09 12.04 2.26
CA TYR A 4 13.82 13.32 2.13
C TYR A 4 14.14 13.98 3.48
N ARG A 5 13.49 13.58 4.58
CA ARG A 5 13.66 14.17 5.93
C ARG A 5 13.42 15.69 5.97
N VAL A 6 12.57 16.18 5.06
CA VAL A 6 12.08 17.56 5.02
C VAL A 6 10.57 17.56 5.20
N GLY A 7 10.05 18.70 5.67
CA GLY A 7 8.64 19.00 5.68
C GLY A 7 8.01 19.15 7.05
N GLY A 8 6.72 19.47 7.00
CA GLY A 8 5.89 19.79 8.14
C GLY A 8 5.32 18.59 8.89
N ARG A 9 4.41 18.89 9.82
CA ARG A 9 3.69 17.91 10.64
C ARG A 9 2.25 17.75 10.14
N ALA A 10 1.76 16.51 10.10
CA ALA A 10 0.32 16.27 10.05
C ALA A 10 -0.30 16.66 11.39
N ARG A 11 -1.55 17.14 11.37
CA ARG A 11 -2.29 17.47 12.61
C ARG A 11 -2.51 16.23 13.46
N VAL A 12 -2.81 15.10 12.83
CA VAL A 12 -2.91 13.80 13.49
C VAL A 12 -2.06 12.80 12.73
N LEU A 13 -1.29 12.01 13.47
CA LEU A 13 -0.63 10.81 12.98
C LEU A 13 -1.17 9.64 13.78
N VAL A 14 -1.71 8.64 13.08
CA VAL A 14 -2.27 7.43 13.69
C VAL A 14 -1.71 6.21 12.97
N SER A 15 -1.56 5.11 13.71
CA SER A 15 -1.21 3.82 13.15
C SER A 15 -2.34 2.84 13.40
N ALA A 16 -2.69 2.06 12.37
CA ALA A 16 -3.61 0.93 12.48
C ALA A 16 -2.83 -0.37 12.28
N SER A 17 -3.00 -1.30 13.19
CA SER A 17 -2.34 -2.61 13.18
C SER A 17 -3.22 -3.73 12.64
N SER A 18 -4.53 -3.50 12.54
CA SER A 18 -5.51 -4.47 12.07
C SER A 18 -6.69 -3.80 11.37
N VAL A 19 -7.56 -4.58 10.73
CA VAL A 19 -8.83 -4.08 10.18
C VAL A 19 -9.79 -3.65 11.30
N SER A 20 -9.69 -4.26 12.50
CA SER A 20 -10.48 -3.82 13.67
C SER A 20 -10.11 -2.38 14.04
N ASP A 21 -8.82 -2.06 14.06
CA ASP A 21 -8.33 -0.71 14.32
C ASP A 21 -8.90 0.27 13.30
N LEU A 22 -8.94 -0.10 12.01
CA LEU A 22 -9.54 0.77 10.98
C LEU A 22 -11.02 1.05 11.25
N ASN A 23 -11.78 0.03 11.64
CA ASN A 23 -13.20 0.17 11.96
C ASN A 23 -13.43 1.04 13.21
N GLU A 24 -12.56 0.92 14.22
CA GLU A 24 -12.65 1.70 15.46
C GLU A 24 -12.17 3.15 15.28
N LEU A 25 -11.13 3.36 14.47
CA LEU A 25 -10.54 4.67 14.23
C LEU A 25 -11.35 5.53 13.26
N MET A 26 -12.01 4.94 12.26
CA MET A 26 -12.63 5.77 11.21
C MET A 26 -13.70 6.73 11.73
N PRO A 27 -14.62 6.34 12.63
CA PRO A 27 -15.57 7.29 13.20
C PRO A 27 -14.90 8.47 13.92
N LEU A 28 -13.75 8.23 14.55
CA LEU A 28 -12.96 9.28 15.21
C LEU A 28 -12.29 10.19 14.17
N ILE A 29 -11.75 9.62 13.09
CA ILE A 29 -11.14 10.36 11.98
C ILE A 29 -12.19 11.25 11.29
N GLU A 30 -13.37 10.70 10.97
CA GLU A 30 -14.47 11.43 10.35
C GLU A 30 -14.95 12.60 11.22
N ALA A 31 -15.02 12.41 12.55
CA ALA A 31 -15.39 13.47 13.49
C ALA A 31 -14.40 14.63 13.53
N THR A 32 -13.16 14.46 13.04
CA THR A 32 -12.20 15.56 12.91
C THR A 32 -12.48 16.48 11.72
N HIS A 33 -13.27 16.01 10.74
CA HIS A 33 -13.45 16.66 9.42
C HIS A 33 -12.15 16.93 8.64
N LEU A 34 -11.05 16.26 9.01
CA LEU A 34 -9.78 16.37 8.32
C LEU A 34 -9.66 15.29 7.23
N PRO A 35 -9.05 15.58 6.07
CA PRO A 35 -8.75 14.57 5.07
C PRO A 35 -7.84 13.47 5.62
N LEU A 36 -8.20 12.21 5.32
CA LEU A 36 -7.36 11.04 5.58
C LEU A 36 -6.33 10.87 4.46
N VAL A 37 -5.07 10.70 4.84
CA VAL A 37 -3.96 10.40 3.92
C VAL A 37 -3.24 9.17 4.42
N VAL A 38 -3.24 8.09 3.63
CA VAL A 38 -2.44 6.89 3.94
C VAL A 38 -0.99 7.16 3.58
N ILE A 39 -0.08 6.99 4.53
CA ILE A 39 1.35 7.21 4.37
C ILE A 39 2.07 5.88 4.65
N GLY A 40 2.74 5.34 3.62
CA GLY A 40 3.71 4.25 3.80
C GLY A 40 5.06 4.79 4.29
N ASN A 41 6.16 4.35 3.69
CA ASN A 41 7.52 4.79 4.08
C ASN A 41 7.87 6.25 3.68
N GLY A 42 6.94 6.99 3.09
CA GLY A 42 7.15 8.36 2.64
C GLY A 42 8.30 8.51 1.62
N SER A 43 8.59 7.47 0.84
CA SER A 43 9.62 7.46 -0.20
C SER A 43 9.28 8.31 -1.43
N ASN A 44 7.99 8.57 -1.64
CA ASN A 44 7.47 9.39 -2.74
C ASN A 44 6.73 10.64 -2.24
N LEU A 45 7.12 11.18 -1.08
CA LEU A 45 6.49 12.37 -0.49
C LEU A 45 7.49 13.51 -0.35
N LEU A 46 7.13 14.66 -0.92
CA LEU A 46 7.75 15.95 -0.65
C LEU A 46 6.73 16.81 0.10
N VAL A 47 6.98 17.03 1.39
CA VAL A 47 6.02 17.72 2.28
C VAL A 47 6.54 19.13 2.54
N ALA A 48 5.68 20.13 2.39
CA ALA A 48 6.02 21.52 2.69
C ALA A 48 6.16 21.73 4.21
N GLU A 49 6.95 22.71 4.63
CA GLU A 49 7.08 23.10 6.04
C GLU A 49 5.74 23.57 6.64
N GLY A 50 5.60 23.47 7.96
CA GLY A 50 4.42 23.92 8.70
C GLY A 50 3.48 22.80 9.16
N GLU A 51 2.23 23.14 9.47
CA GLU A 51 1.21 22.17 9.86
C GLU A 51 0.27 21.88 8.70
N HIS A 52 0.01 20.59 8.46
CA HIS A 52 -0.92 20.09 7.46
C HIS A 52 -2.19 19.58 8.15
N PRO A 53 -3.38 20.13 7.83
CA PRO A 53 -4.64 19.76 8.47
C PRO A 53 -5.16 18.43 7.92
N ILE A 54 -4.41 17.35 8.12
CA ILE A 54 -4.74 15.99 7.67
C ILE A 54 -4.63 15.01 8.84
N VAL A 55 -5.30 13.87 8.70
CA VAL A 55 -4.97 12.66 9.44
C VAL A 55 -4.04 11.82 8.57
N ALA A 56 -2.79 11.65 9.00
CA ALA A 56 -1.86 10.70 8.42
C ALA A 56 -2.09 9.31 9.03
N LEU A 57 -2.46 8.34 8.22
CA LEU A 57 -2.66 6.95 8.62
C LEU A 57 -1.49 6.09 8.14
N HIS A 58 -0.85 5.38 9.08
CA HIS A 58 0.20 4.41 8.80
C HIS A 58 -0.30 2.99 9.09
N LEU A 59 -0.08 2.05 8.17
CA LEU A 59 -0.51 0.66 8.33
C LEU A 59 0.65 -0.19 8.83
N VAL A 60 0.47 -0.84 9.97
CA VAL A 60 1.47 -1.67 10.67
C VAL A 60 0.83 -3.02 11.07
N GLY A 61 1.52 -3.84 11.88
CA GLY A 61 0.94 -5.08 12.40
C GLY A 61 0.57 -6.07 11.29
N ASP A 62 -0.65 -6.56 11.29
CA ASP A 62 -1.20 -7.53 10.33
C ASP A 62 -1.05 -7.04 8.87
N PHE A 63 -1.03 -5.72 8.66
CA PHE A 63 -0.79 -5.14 7.33
C PHE A 63 0.64 -5.32 6.82
N THR A 64 1.54 -5.89 7.61
CA THR A 64 2.94 -6.18 7.22
C THR A 64 3.19 -7.67 6.97
N ASP A 65 2.14 -8.48 6.94
CA ASP A 65 2.21 -9.90 6.65
C ASP A 65 2.38 -10.19 5.15
N LEU A 66 3.13 -11.26 4.89
CA LEU A 66 3.42 -11.74 3.54
C LEU A 66 3.38 -13.27 3.53
N HIS A 67 2.43 -13.81 2.78
CA HIS A 67 2.20 -15.24 2.58
C HIS A 67 2.16 -15.56 1.09
N TRP A 68 2.46 -16.81 0.73
CA TRP A 68 2.33 -17.27 -0.65
C TRP A 68 2.04 -18.76 -0.73
N ARG A 69 1.41 -19.17 -1.83
CA ARG A 69 1.15 -20.57 -2.18
C ARG A 69 1.41 -20.81 -3.66
N ARG A 70 1.87 -22.02 -3.99
CA ARG A 70 2.06 -22.46 -5.38
C ARG A 70 0.75 -23.07 -5.89
N GLU A 71 0.34 -22.64 -7.08
CA GLU A 71 -0.71 -23.25 -7.90
C GLU A 71 -0.05 -23.97 -9.10
N GLU A 72 -0.83 -24.64 -9.94
CA GLU A 72 -0.29 -25.42 -11.06
C GLU A 72 0.52 -24.58 -12.06
N ASP A 73 0.11 -23.34 -12.29
CA ASP A 73 0.66 -22.44 -13.32
C ASP A 73 1.15 -21.08 -12.79
N ALA A 74 1.06 -20.83 -11.48
CA ALA A 74 1.47 -19.55 -10.88
C ALA A 74 1.76 -19.67 -9.38
N VAL A 75 2.28 -18.60 -8.79
CA VAL A 75 2.35 -18.39 -7.35
C VAL A 75 1.40 -17.26 -6.97
N LEU A 76 0.47 -17.55 -6.05
CA LEU A 76 -0.35 -16.51 -5.45
C LEU A 76 0.33 -15.99 -4.20
N VAL A 77 0.54 -14.68 -4.16
CA VAL A 77 1.16 -13.98 -3.03
C VAL A 77 0.13 -13.07 -2.41
N GLU A 78 -0.11 -13.23 -1.12
CA GLU A 78 -0.94 -12.36 -0.29
C GLU A 78 -0.02 -11.46 0.51
N ALA A 79 -0.08 -10.16 0.25
CA ALA A 79 0.76 -9.16 0.89
C ALA A 79 -0.10 -8.07 1.51
N GLY A 80 0.13 -7.79 2.80
CA GLY A 80 -0.44 -6.61 3.44
C GLY A 80 0.10 -5.31 2.85
N ALA A 81 -0.68 -4.25 2.92
CA ALA A 81 -0.36 -2.96 2.32
C ALA A 81 0.85 -2.24 2.96
N GLY A 82 1.19 -2.60 4.20
CA GLY A 82 2.35 -2.12 4.94
C GLY A 82 3.64 -2.89 4.63
N VAL A 83 3.58 -3.99 3.88
CA VAL A 83 4.79 -4.74 3.49
C VAL A 83 5.70 -3.87 2.63
N ASP A 84 6.98 -3.81 2.99
CA ASP A 84 8.01 -3.16 2.19
C ASP A 84 8.18 -3.86 0.83
N LEU A 85 8.04 -3.10 -0.25
CA LEU A 85 8.12 -3.61 -1.62
C LEU A 85 9.46 -4.31 -1.92
N PRO A 86 10.64 -3.75 -1.53
CA PRO A 86 11.92 -4.45 -1.69
C PRO A 86 12.04 -5.72 -0.83
N VAL A 87 11.40 -5.75 0.35
CA VAL A 87 11.45 -6.91 1.25
C VAL A 87 10.64 -8.05 0.66
N ALA A 88 9.45 -7.77 0.13
CA ALA A 88 8.63 -8.75 -0.57
C ALA A 88 9.40 -9.38 -1.74
N ALA A 89 9.98 -8.56 -2.63
CA ALA A 89 10.78 -9.03 -3.76
C ALA A 89 11.93 -9.96 -3.33
N ARG A 90 12.68 -9.59 -2.30
CA ARG A 90 13.78 -10.42 -1.79
C ARG A 90 13.30 -11.74 -1.17
N ARG A 91 12.21 -11.72 -0.39
CA ARG A 91 11.65 -12.93 0.24
C ARG A 91 11.12 -13.92 -0.80
N LEU A 92 10.43 -13.41 -1.82
CA LEU A 92 9.92 -14.22 -2.93
C LEU A 92 11.06 -14.83 -3.74
N ALA A 93 12.08 -14.03 -4.10
CA ALA A 93 13.27 -14.52 -4.81
C ALA A 93 14.00 -15.61 -4.01
N HIS A 94 14.16 -15.44 -2.69
CA HIS A 94 14.76 -16.45 -1.82
C HIS A 94 13.95 -17.76 -1.78
N ALA A 95 12.62 -17.68 -1.93
CA ALA A 95 11.73 -18.83 -2.01
C ALA A 95 11.64 -19.45 -3.42
N GLY A 96 12.43 -18.97 -4.38
CA GLY A 96 12.40 -19.43 -5.77
C GLY A 96 11.09 -19.06 -6.47
N VAL A 97 10.51 -17.90 -6.15
CA VAL A 97 9.37 -17.32 -6.84
C VAL A 97 9.88 -16.19 -7.73
N SER A 98 9.64 -16.31 -9.05
CA SER A 98 9.98 -15.31 -10.05
C SER A 98 8.83 -14.34 -10.32
N GLY A 99 9.06 -13.28 -11.09
CA GLY A 99 8.02 -12.36 -11.58
C GLY A 99 7.86 -11.06 -10.78
N PHE A 100 8.52 -10.94 -9.63
CA PHE A 100 8.48 -9.75 -8.76
C PHE A 100 9.86 -9.13 -8.50
N GLU A 101 10.88 -9.52 -9.28
CA GLU A 101 12.26 -9.05 -9.14
C GLU A 101 12.37 -7.55 -9.43
N TRP A 102 11.51 -7.04 -10.30
CA TRP A 102 11.47 -5.63 -10.70
C TRP A 102 11.34 -4.67 -9.51
N ALA A 103 10.70 -5.13 -8.44
CA ALA A 103 10.39 -4.39 -7.23
C ALA A 103 11.58 -4.30 -6.24
N VAL A 104 12.66 -5.06 -6.43
CA VAL A 104 13.76 -5.17 -5.45
C VAL A 104 14.45 -3.84 -5.13
N GLY A 105 14.46 -2.90 -6.07
CA GLY A 105 15.06 -1.56 -5.93
C GLY A 105 14.05 -0.43 -5.73
N VAL A 106 12.75 -0.72 -5.69
CA VAL A 106 11.71 0.31 -5.64
C VAL A 106 11.31 0.59 -4.19
N PRO A 107 11.61 1.77 -3.62
CA PRO A 107 11.31 2.05 -2.21
C PRO A 107 9.82 2.31 -1.98
N GLY A 108 9.31 1.89 -0.83
CA GLY A 108 7.92 2.11 -0.43
C GLY A 108 7.27 0.83 0.05
N THR A 109 5.98 0.91 0.37
CA THR A 109 5.16 -0.23 0.78
C THR A 109 4.29 -0.70 -0.39
N ILE A 110 3.76 -1.93 -0.30
CA ILE A 110 2.85 -2.52 -1.29
C ILE A 110 1.61 -1.63 -1.53
N GLY A 111 1.03 -1.05 -0.47
CA GLY A 111 -0.13 -0.15 -0.60
C GLY A 111 0.20 1.14 -1.37
N GLY A 112 1.35 1.76 -1.08
CA GLY A 112 1.82 2.92 -1.85
C GLY A 112 2.18 2.55 -3.29
N ALA A 113 2.67 1.33 -3.51
CA ALA A 113 2.97 0.81 -4.84
C ALA A 113 1.70 0.66 -5.67
N VAL A 114 0.61 0.13 -5.10
CA VAL A 114 -0.71 0.08 -5.76
C VAL A 114 -1.17 1.49 -6.11
N ALA A 115 -1.18 2.42 -5.15
CA ALA A 115 -1.69 3.77 -5.38
C ALA A 115 -1.01 4.47 -6.57
N MET A 116 0.29 4.24 -6.74
CA MET A 116 1.11 4.88 -7.76
C MET A 116 1.35 4.00 -9.01
N ASN A 117 0.73 2.82 -9.14
CA ASN A 117 1.18 1.80 -10.10
C ASN A 117 2.72 1.75 -10.19
N ALA A 118 3.39 1.51 -9.06
CA ALA A 118 4.83 1.59 -9.01
C ALA A 118 5.44 0.57 -10.00
N GLY A 119 6.43 1.04 -10.76
CA GLY A 119 7.16 0.23 -11.71
C GLY A 119 8.64 0.58 -11.76
N GLY A 120 9.42 -0.39 -12.22
CA GLY A 120 10.87 -0.37 -12.37
C GLY A 120 11.33 -1.57 -13.21
N HIS A 121 12.54 -1.50 -13.77
CA HIS A 121 13.19 -2.65 -14.43
C HIS A 121 12.31 -3.42 -15.46
N GLY A 122 11.41 -2.73 -16.17
CA GLY A 122 10.59 -3.33 -17.24
C GLY A 122 9.25 -3.95 -16.80
N SER A 123 8.84 -3.80 -15.54
CA SER A 123 7.52 -4.25 -15.06
C SER A 123 6.94 -3.27 -14.01
N ASP A 124 5.73 -3.55 -13.54
CA ASP A 124 4.95 -2.72 -12.62
C ASP A 124 3.90 -3.51 -11.82
N MET A 125 3.20 -2.81 -10.92
CA MET A 125 2.11 -3.36 -10.14
C MET A 125 0.96 -3.87 -11.04
N ALA A 126 0.62 -3.14 -12.10
CA ALA A 126 -0.45 -3.55 -13.02
C ALA A 126 -0.23 -4.94 -13.63
N THR A 127 1.03 -5.31 -13.86
CA THR A 127 1.40 -6.64 -14.39
C THR A 127 1.32 -7.74 -13.33
N SER A 128 1.50 -7.41 -12.05
CA SER A 128 1.64 -8.40 -10.96
C SER A 128 0.36 -8.59 -10.14
N VAL A 129 -0.47 -7.54 -10.02
CA VAL A 129 -1.65 -7.52 -9.15
C VAL A 129 -2.80 -8.28 -9.79
N ARG A 130 -3.41 -9.19 -9.01
CA ARG A 130 -4.67 -9.86 -9.35
C ARG A 130 -5.85 -9.14 -8.71
N THR A 131 -5.81 -8.95 -7.40
CA THR A 131 -6.87 -8.26 -6.65
C THR A 131 -6.27 -7.38 -5.56
N VAL A 132 -7.05 -6.39 -5.13
CA VAL A 132 -6.72 -5.50 -4.02
C VAL A 132 -7.88 -5.48 -3.03
N THR A 133 -7.58 -5.63 -1.75
CA THR A 133 -8.55 -5.45 -0.67
C THR A 133 -8.48 -4.01 -0.19
N LEU A 134 -9.58 -3.29 -0.39
CA LEU A 134 -9.77 -1.92 0.04
C LEU A 134 -10.64 -1.88 1.29
N TRP A 135 -10.37 -0.92 2.16
CA TRP A 135 -11.28 -0.54 3.23
C TRP A 135 -11.94 0.79 2.87
N ARG A 136 -13.29 0.81 2.92
CA ARG A 136 -14.18 1.93 2.58
C ARG A 136 -15.41 1.93 3.52
N GLY A 137 -15.20 2.07 4.82
CA GLY A 137 -16.26 1.80 5.82
C GLY A 137 -16.55 0.31 6.02
N GLY A 138 -15.71 -0.54 5.44
CA GLY A 138 -15.85 -1.98 5.34
C GLY A 138 -14.90 -2.53 4.28
N LEU A 139 -14.60 -3.82 4.32
CA LEU A 139 -13.70 -4.44 3.35
C LEU A 139 -14.43 -4.71 2.03
N ALA A 140 -13.77 -4.37 0.93
CA ALA A 140 -14.18 -4.72 -0.42
C ALA A 140 -12.97 -5.23 -1.21
N VAL A 141 -13.14 -6.36 -1.89
CA VAL A 141 -12.12 -6.88 -2.81
C VAL A 141 -12.46 -6.39 -4.21
N VAL A 142 -11.47 -5.82 -4.90
CA VAL A 142 -11.61 -5.37 -6.28
C VAL A 142 -10.55 -6.03 -7.16
N ASP A 143 -10.93 -6.36 -8.40
CA ASP A 143 -9.98 -6.83 -9.41
C ASP A 143 -9.02 -5.71 -9.83
N ALA A 144 -7.81 -6.09 -10.25
CA ALA A 144 -6.82 -5.14 -10.76
C ALA A 144 -7.34 -4.28 -11.91
N THR A 145 -8.22 -4.85 -12.75
CA THR A 145 -8.85 -4.14 -13.89
C THR A 145 -9.75 -2.99 -13.43
N ALA A 146 -10.30 -3.05 -12.22
CA ALA A 146 -11.12 -1.97 -11.65
C ALA A 146 -10.28 -0.81 -11.09
N LEU A 147 -8.96 -1.00 -10.91
CA LEU A 147 -8.06 0.04 -10.41
C LEU A 147 -7.58 1.00 -11.50
N GLY A 148 -7.90 0.77 -12.77
CA GLY A 148 -7.58 1.70 -13.86
C GLY A 148 -6.10 2.11 -13.89
N PHE A 149 -5.19 1.17 -13.63
CA PHE A 149 -3.76 1.47 -13.58
C PHE A 149 -3.29 2.13 -14.88
N ALA A 150 -2.52 3.21 -14.73
CA ALA A 150 -1.79 3.84 -15.82
C ALA A 150 -0.40 4.25 -15.32
N TYR A 151 0.39 4.91 -16.17
CA TYR A 151 1.73 5.34 -15.78
C TYR A 151 1.67 6.26 -14.56
N ARG A 152 2.21 5.78 -13.42
CA ARG A 152 2.30 6.49 -12.15
C ARG A 152 0.96 6.89 -11.51
N THR A 153 -0.12 6.13 -11.77
CA THR A 153 -1.45 6.42 -11.20
C THR A 153 -2.35 5.19 -11.14
N SER A 154 -3.37 5.28 -10.28
CA SER A 154 -4.49 4.34 -10.14
C SER A 154 -5.79 5.11 -9.84
N SER A 155 -6.93 4.48 -10.04
CA SER A 155 -8.27 5.03 -9.81
C SER A 155 -8.75 4.89 -8.36
N LEU A 156 -7.84 4.85 -7.37
CA LEU A 156 -8.21 4.87 -5.96
C LEU A 156 -8.88 6.20 -5.61
N ALA A 157 -10.03 6.13 -4.93
CA ALA A 157 -10.75 7.32 -4.50
C ALA A 157 -10.12 7.90 -3.22
N PRO A 158 -10.27 9.21 -2.96
CA PRO A 158 -9.94 9.78 -1.66
C PRO A 158 -10.66 9.01 -0.53
N GLY A 159 -9.91 8.60 0.50
CA GLY A 159 -10.42 7.80 1.61
C GLY A 159 -10.33 6.28 1.41
N ASP A 160 -10.02 5.79 0.20
CA ASP A 160 -9.71 4.39 -0.01
C ASP A 160 -8.42 4.01 0.73
N VAL A 161 -8.51 2.97 1.57
CA VAL A 161 -7.33 2.40 2.23
C VAL A 161 -7.03 1.04 1.62
N VAL A 162 -5.93 0.92 0.90
CA VAL A 162 -5.40 -0.39 0.50
C VAL A 162 -4.96 -1.13 1.75
N THR A 163 -5.49 -2.32 2.01
CA THR A 163 -5.18 -3.12 3.20
C THR A 163 -4.38 -4.37 2.87
N ALA A 164 -4.69 -5.01 1.74
CA ALA A 164 -3.98 -6.17 1.23
C ALA A 164 -4.04 -6.24 -0.29
N VAL A 165 -3.13 -7.02 -0.88
CA VAL A 165 -3.01 -7.25 -2.31
C VAL A 165 -2.78 -8.72 -2.55
N THR A 166 -3.46 -9.30 -3.53
CA THR A 166 -3.10 -10.61 -4.09
C THR A 166 -2.34 -10.38 -5.38
N LEU A 167 -1.11 -10.87 -5.45
CA LEU A 167 -0.31 -10.93 -6.67
C LEU A 167 -0.46 -12.32 -7.30
N ARG A 168 -0.36 -12.39 -8.63
CA ARG A 168 -0.21 -13.64 -9.39
C ARG A 168 1.10 -13.56 -10.17
N LEU A 169 2.06 -14.39 -9.77
CA LEU A 169 3.44 -14.40 -10.28
C LEU A 169 3.78 -15.70 -10.99
#